data_AF-A0A835HAN8-F1
#
_entry.id   AF-A0A835HAN8-F1
#
_cell.length_a   1.000
_cell.length_b   1.000
_cell.length_c   1.000
_cell.angle_alpha   90.00
_cell.angle_beta   90.00
_cell.angle_gamma   90.00
#
_symmetry.space_group_name_H-M   'P 1'
#
loop_
_entity.id
_entity.type
_entity.pdbx_description
1 polymer ?
#
loop_
_entity_poly.entity_id
_entity_poly.type
_entity_poly.pdbx_seq_one_letter_code
_entity_poly.pdbx_strand_id
1 'polypeptide(L)'
;MKGWLGLGRYADAEKELRGIVINKGIPETIWVSAVEAYFLAAGVAGAETAKSLFLGLLGRVMSLFTADEAAKERTAMHSVLWNCGADHFRLKDYETGAEIFEKSMLYVPHNVENRILRAKCFRVLCLCHLGLSHLDQAQEYINQAEQLHPNIACAFLKVYLLKYCCPLKFTHSIT
;
A
#
# COMPACT_ATOMS: atom_id res chain seq x y z
N MET A 1 -4.87 -27.95 3.72
CA MET A 1 -3.65 -27.13 3.56
C MET A 1 -2.37 -27.95 3.37
N LYS A 2 -1.85 -28.67 4.40
CA LYS A 2 -0.61 -29.48 4.27
C LYS A 2 -0.62 -30.51 3.14
N GLY A 3 -1.78 -31.10 2.84
CA GLY A 3 -1.94 -32.02 1.71
C GLY A 3 -1.76 -31.37 0.34
N TRP A 4 -2.17 -30.11 0.16
CA TRP A 4 -1.96 -29.37 -1.09
C TRP A 4 -0.49 -29.01 -1.30
N LEU A 5 0.19 -28.58 -0.23
CA LEU A 5 1.62 -28.23 -0.27
C LEU A 5 2.48 -29.44 -0.64
N GLY A 6 2.21 -30.61 -0.07
CA GLY A 6 2.93 -31.84 -0.40
C GLY A 6 2.75 -32.32 -1.85
N LEU A 7 1.69 -31.87 -2.52
CA LEU A 7 1.40 -32.16 -3.93
C LEU A 7 1.86 -31.04 -4.88
N GLY A 8 2.51 -29.99 -4.38
CA GLY A 8 2.89 -28.81 -5.17
C GLY A 8 1.71 -27.99 -5.71
N ARG A 9 0.50 -28.22 -5.19
CA ARG A 9 -0.74 -27.55 -5.64
C ARG A 9 -0.91 -26.20 -4.91
N TYR A 10 -0.03 -25.25 -5.21
CA TYR A 10 0.01 -23.96 -4.50
C TYR A 10 -1.24 -23.11 -4.71
N ALA A 11 -1.88 -23.16 -5.89
CA ALA A 11 -3.11 -22.42 -6.15
C ALA A 11 -4.30 -22.87 -5.27
N ASP A 12 -4.43 -24.17 -5.03
CA ASP A 12 -5.46 -24.71 -4.14
C ASP A 12 -5.16 -24.38 -2.67
N ALA A 13 -3.87 -24.44 -2.29
CA ALA A 13 -3.42 -24.05 -0.96
C ALA A 13 -3.72 -22.57 -0.68
N GLU A 14 -3.48 -21.69 -1.65
CA GLU A 14 -3.81 -20.27 -1.56
C GLU A 14 -5.31 -20.03 -1.37
N LYS A 15 -6.15 -20.71 -2.17
CA LYS A 15 -7.61 -20.59 -2.05
C LYS A 15 -8.11 -20.98 -0.65
N GLU A 16 -7.55 -22.04 -0.09
CA GLU A 16 -7.86 -22.47 1.29
C GLU A 16 -7.40 -21.43 2.33
N LEU A 17 -6.19 -20.89 2.19
CA LEU A 17 -5.66 -19.85 3.09
C LEU A 17 -6.50 -18.56 3.07
N ARG A 18 -6.96 -18.11 1.89
CA ARG A 18 -7.86 -16.95 1.79
C ARG A 18 -9.16 -17.19 2.55
N GLY A 19 -9.70 -18.41 2.52
CA GLY A 19 -10.88 -18.78 3.31
C GLY A 19 -10.63 -18.75 4.83
N ILE A 20 -9.43 -19.17 5.27
CA ILE A 20 -9.03 -19.15 6.68
C ILE A 20 -8.92 -17.70 7.22
N VAL A 21 -8.34 -16.80 6.43
CA VAL A 21 -8.19 -15.38 6.80
C VAL A 21 -9.54 -14.69 7.03
N ILE A 22 -10.59 -15.09 6.32
CA ILE A 22 -11.93 -14.48 6.46
C ILE A 22 -12.70 -15.08 7.67
N ASN A 23 -12.35 -16.29 8.10
CA ASN A 23 -13.07 -16.99 9.16
C ASN A 23 -12.66 -16.50 10.57
N LYS A 24 -13.53 -15.70 11.19
CA LYS A 24 -13.34 -15.12 12.54
C LYS A 24 -13.20 -16.14 13.67
N GLY A 25 -13.63 -17.39 13.46
CA GLY A 25 -13.54 -18.46 14.46
C GLY A 25 -12.19 -19.17 14.52
N ILE A 26 -11.28 -18.89 13.58
CA ILE A 26 -9.95 -19.51 13.57
C ILE A 26 -8.97 -18.61 14.35
N PRO A 27 -8.29 -19.13 15.39
CA PRO A 27 -7.30 -18.41 16.18
C PRO A 27 -6.13 -17.88 15.35
N GLU A 28 -5.57 -16.75 15.77
CA GLU A 28 -4.52 -16.04 15.04
C GLU A 28 -3.26 -16.89 14.88
N THR A 29 -2.92 -17.68 15.88
CA THR A 29 -1.74 -18.56 15.85
C THR A 29 -1.82 -19.61 14.74
N ILE A 30 -3.02 -20.14 14.48
CA ILE A 30 -3.22 -21.23 13.52
C ILE A 30 -2.98 -20.77 12.08
N TRP A 31 -3.51 -19.59 11.71
CA TRP A 31 -3.34 -19.11 10.35
C TRP A 31 -1.97 -18.44 10.14
N VAL A 32 -1.32 -17.83 11.15
CA VAL A 32 0.10 -17.40 11.05
C VAL A 32 1.00 -18.58 10.67
N SER A 33 0.88 -19.69 11.39
CA SER A 33 1.65 -20.92 11.08
C SER A 33 1.27 -21.50 9.71
N ALA A 34 0.03 -21.31 9.25
CA ALA A 34 -0.38 -21.76 7.93
C ALA A 34 0.23 -20.91 6.80
N VAL A 35 0.30 -19.58 6.98
CA VAL A 35 0.96 -18.66 6.05
C VAL A 35 2.46 -18.91 6.01
N GLU A 36 3.10 -19.13 7.16
CA GLU A 36 4.52 -19.48 7.25
C GLU A 36 4.82 -20.78 6.51
N ALA A 37 4.03 -21.85 6.75
CA ALA A 37 4.19 -23.11 6.06
C ALA A 37 3.99 -23.00 4.54
N TYR A 38 3.06 -22.15 4.09
CA TYR A 38 2.88 -21.85 2.67
C TYR A 38 4.08 -21.12 2.09
N PHE A 39 4.59 -20.08 2.76
CA PHE A 39 5.74 -19.33 2.29
C PHE A 39 7.00 -20.21 2.22
N LEU A 40 7.22 -21.07 3.22
CA LEU A 40 8.32 -22.05 3.21
C LEU A 40 8.22 -23.03 2.03
N ALA A 41 7.01 -23.42 1.62
CA ALA A 41 6.80 -24.35 0.51
C ALA A 41 6.83 -23.67 -0.87
N ALA A 42 6.21 -22.49 -1.00
CA ALA A 42 6.10 -21.75 -2.26
C ALA A 42 7.32 -20.85 -2.55
N GLY A 43 8.14 -20.56 -1.54
CA GLY A 43 9.31 -19.69 -1.65
C GLY A 43 8.94 -18.28 -2.12
N VAL A 44 9.84 -17.67 -2.91
CA VAL A 44 9.66 -16.30 -3.43
C VAL A 44 8.37 -16.15 -4.27
N ALA A 45 7.94 -17.21 -4.95
CA ALA A 45 6.69 -17.21 -5.73
C ALA A 45 5.44 -17.06 -4.83
N GLY A 46 5.54 -17.42 -3.56
CA GLY A 46 4.47 -17.24 -2.57
C GLY A 46 4.53 -15.93 -1.78
N ALA A 47 5.52 -15.06 -2.03
CA ALA A 47 5.74 -13.86 -1.23
C ALA A 47 4.56 -12.89 -1.26
N GLU A 48 4.03 -12.59 -2.46
CA GLU A 48 2.89 -11.67 -2.61
C GLU A 48 1.61 -12.23 -1.98
N THR A 49 1.36 -13.54 -2.10
CA THR A 49 0.23 -14.20 -1.44
C THR A 49 0.40 -14.15 0.09
N ALA A 50 1.58 -14.46 0.61
CA ALA A 50 1.87 -14.39 2.04
C ALA A 50 1.70 -12.97 2.58
N LYS A 51 2.19 -11.96 1.85
CA LYS A 51 2.02 -10.53 2.15
C LYS A 51 0.53 -10.15 2.16
N SER A 52 -0.24 -10.54 1.15
CA SER A 52 -1.68 -10.31 1.06
C SER A 52 -2.45 -10.91 2.25
N LEU A 53 -2.13 -12.16 2.62
CA LEU A 53 -2.77 -12.85 3.75
C LEU A 53 -2.39 -12.19 5.09
N PHE A 54 -1.13 -11.82 5.26
CA PHE A 54 -0.65 -11.13 6.47
C PHE A 54 -1.36 -9.79 6.66
N LEU A 55 -1.50 -9.00 5.60
CA LEU A 55 -2.28 -7.76 5.63
C LEU A 55 -3.75 -7.98 5.99
N GLY A 56 -4.35 -9.07 5.50
CA GLY A 56 -5.72 -9.46 5.83
C GLY A 56 -5.93 -9.78 7.31
N LEU A 57 -4.97 -10.48 7.94
CA LEU A 57 -4.98 -10.64 9.39
C LEU A 57 -4.88 -9.31 10.10
N LEU A 58 -3.91 -8.47 9.71
CA LEU A 58 -3.66 -7.23 10.43
C LEU A 58 -4.95 -6.40 10.53
N GLY A 59 -5.76 -6.38 9.47
CA GLY A 59 -7.11 -5.82 9.50
C GLY A 59 -8.05 -6.46 10.54
N ARG A 60 -8.01 -7.79 10.72
CA ARG A 60 -8.77 -8.49 11.77
C ARG A 60 -8.29 -8.17 13.17
N VAL A 61 -6.98 -8.23 13.41
CA VAL A 61 -6.37 -7.94 14.72
C VAL A 61 -6.71 -6.52 15.14
N MET A 62 -6.68 -5.57 14.20
CA MET A 62 -7.10 -4.20 14.47
C MET A 62 -8.56 -4.05 14.90
N SER A 63 -9.46 -4.94 14.46
CA SER A 63 -10.88 -4.88 14.85
C SER A 63 -11.15 -5.34 16.29
N LEU A 64 -10.16 -5.93 16.96
CA LEU A 64 -10.29 -6.48 18.32
C LEU A 64 -9.86 -5.50 19.41
N PHE A 65 -9.13 -4.45 19.07
CA PHE A 65 -8.61 -3.50 20.06
C PHE A 65 -9.66 -2.48 20.52
N THR A 66 -9.53 -2.05 21.77
CA THR A 66 -10.26 -0.89 22.30
C THR A 66 -9.88 0.38 21.52
N ALA A 67 -10.71 1.43 21.55
CA ALA A 67 -10.50 2.61 20.69
C ALA A 67 -9.11 3.28 20.85
N ASP A 68 -8.55 3.27 22.07
CA ASP A 68 -7.23 3.85 22.38
C ASP A 68 -6.07 2.93 21.98
N GLU A 69 -6.14 1.63 22.29
CA GLU A 69 -5.14 0.64 21.85
C GLU A 69 -5.13 0.53 20.33
N ALA A 70 -6.31 0.55 19.70
CA ALA A 70 -6.45 0.54 18.27
C ALA A 70 -5.79 1.77 17.61
N ALA A 71 -5.72 2.92 18.30
CA ALA A 71 -5.06 4.12 17.78
C ALA A 71 -3.54 3.99 17.74
N LYS A 72 -2.94 3.44 18.81
CA LYS A 72 -1.50 3.16 18.87
C LYS A 72 -1.10 2.11 17.84
N GLU A 73 -1.88 1.03 17.75
CA GLU A 73 -1.64 -0.05 16.78
C GLU A 73 -1.81 0.43 15.34
N ARG A 74 -2.81 1.27 15.03
CA ARG A 74 -2.94 1.93 13.72
C ARG A 74 -1.70 2.75 13.36
N THR A 75 -1.16 3.50 14.32
CA THR A 75 0.01 4.36 14.10
C THR A 75 1.28 3.53 13.87
N ALA A 76 1.46 2.47 14.66
CA ALA A 76 2.54 1.50 14.46
C ALA A 76 2.42 0.84 13.08
N MET A 77 1.21 0.42 12.70
CA MET A 77 0.94 -0.21 11.42
C MET A 77 1.22 0.71 10.23
N HIS A 78 0.72 1.95 10.29
CA HIS A 78 1.03 2.98 9.32
C HIS A 78 2.56 3.12 9.16
N SER A 79 3.30 3.19 10.26
CA SER A 79 4.75 3.38 10.26
C SER A 79 5.51 2.23 9.62
N VAL A 80 5.15 0.97 9.95
CA VAL A 80 5.77 -0.23 9.36
C VAL A 80 5.55 -0.27 7.86
N LEU A 81 4.29 -0.10 7.43
CA LEU A 81 3.95 -0.12 6.01
C LEU A 81 4.56 1.07 5.28
N TRP A 82 4.58 2.26 5.88
CA TRP A 82 5.20 3.45 5.29
C TRP A 82 6.69 3.24 5.02
N ASN A 83 7.42 2.67 5.99
CA ASN A 83 8.84 2.39 5.83
C ASN A 83 9.08 1.33 4.75
N CYS A 84 8.29 0.26 4.74
CA CYS A 84 8.35 -0.76 3.70
C CYS A 84 8.09 -0.16 2.30
N GLY A 85 7.03 0.64 2.15
CA GLY A 85 6.76 1.34 0.90
C GLY A 85 7.89 2.29 0.49
N ALA A 86 8.52 2.97 1.45
CA ALA A 86 9.67 3.83 1.21
C ALA A 86 10.91 3.04 0.76
N ASP A 87 11.09 1.80 1.21
CA ASP A 87 12.19 0.94 0.78
C ASP A 87 12.01 0.55 -0.70
N HIS A 88 10.82 0.10 -1.09
CA HIS A 88 10.47 -0.19 -2.48
C HIS A 88 10.59 1.07 -3.37
N PHE A 89 10.15 2.22 -2.88
CA PHE A 89 10.30 3.50 -3.58
C PHE A 89 11.78 3.82 -3.87
N ARG A 90 12.68 3.59 -2.91
CA ARG A 90 14.13 3.80 -3.09
C ARG A 90 14.74 2.80 -4.07
N LEU A 91 14.19 1.59 -4.15
CA LEU A 91 14.55 0.58 -5.15
C LEU A 91 13.92 0.82 -6.53
N LYS A 92 13.14 1.91 -6.70
CA LYS A 92 12.37 2.24 -7.92
C LYS A 92 11.30 1.21 -8.29
N ASP A 93 10.94 0.35 -7.34
CA ASP A 93 9.79 -0.54 -7.44
C ASP A 93 8.52 0.25 -7.09
N TYR A 94 8.10 1.11 -8.02
CA TYR A 94 7.01 2.05 -7.80
C TYR A 94 5.64 1.39 -7.74
N GLU A 95 5.46 0.23 -8.38
CA GLU A 95 4.22 -0.54 -8.34
C GLU A 95 3.97 -1.09 -6.93
N THR A 96 4.94 -1.83 -6.39
CA THR A 96 4.85 -2.36 -5.02
C THR A 96 4.84 -1.24 -3.98
N GLY A 97 5.64 -0.19 -4.20
CA GLY A 97 5.66 0.99 -3.34
C GLY A 97 4.29 1.67 -3.25
N ALA A 98 3.63 1.91 -4.39
CA ALA A 98 2.28 2.51 -4.42
C ALA A 98 1.27 1.65 -3.64
N GLU A 99 1.24 0.34 -3.91
CA GLU A 99 0.32 -0.59 -3.24
C GLU A 99 0.50 -0.57 -1.70
N ILE A 100 1.75 -0.55 -1.24
CA ILE A 100 2.05 -0.51 0.20
C ILE A 100 1.66 0.84 0.82
N PHE A 101 1.89 1.96 0.11
CA PHE A 101 1.49 3.28 0.60
C PHE A 101 -0.04 3.43 0.69
N GLU A 102 -0.79 2.91 -0.27
CA GLU A 102 -2.26 2.89 -0.22
C GLU A 102 -2.76 2.13 1.01
N LYS A 103 -2.20 0.94 1.27
CA LYS A 103 -2.52 0.13 2.45
C LYS A 103 -2.11 0.83 3.74
N SER A 104 -0.94 1.46 3.78
CA SER A 104 -0.46 2.26 4.91
C SER A 104 -1.43 3.39 5.26
N MET A 105 -2.04 4.02 4.24
CA MET A 105 -2.97 5.13 4.43
C MET A 105 -4.31 4.71 5.05
N LEU A 106 -4.72 3.43 4.93
CA LEU A 106 -5.94 2.90 5.59
C LEU A 106 -5.86 3.02 7.11
N TYR A 107 -4.65 3.08 7.66
CA TYR A 107 -4.40 3.20 9.09
C TYR A 107 -4.30 4.66 9.57
N VAL A 108 -4.36 5.63 8.66
CA VAL A 108 -4.34 7.07 8.99
C VAL A 108 -5.77 7.60 9.15
N PRO A 109 -6.15 8.07 10.35
CA PRO A 109 -7.50 8.58 10.59
C PRO A 109 -7.89 9.76 9.70
N HIS A 110 -9.18 9.86 9.37
CA HIS A 110 -9.76 10.96 8.59
C HIS A 110 -10.14 12.14 9.49
N ASN A 111 -9.20 12.63 10.30
CA ASN A 111 -9.41 13.78 11.18
C ASN A 111 -8.54 14.97 10.75
N VAL A 112 -8.81 16.15 11.33
CA VAL A 112 -8.11 17.40 10.99
C VAL A 112 -6.62 17.32 11.35
N GLU A 113 -6.29 16.66 12.45
CA GLU A 113 -4.92 16.50 12.95
C GLU A 113 -4.01 15.72 11.97
N ASN A 114 -4.56 14.70 11.31
CA ASN A 114 -3.81 13.85 10.38
C ASN A 114 -3.89 14.34 8.92
N ARG A 115 -4.50 15.51 8.66
CA ARG A 115 -4.65 16.07 7.31
C ARG A 115 -3.30 16.25 6.60
N ILE A 116 -2.27 16.69 7.34
CA ILE A 116 -0.90 16.86 6.82
C ILE A 116 -0.26 15.52 6.49
N LEU A 117 -0.43 14.51 7.35
CA LEU A 117 0.10 13.16 7.15
C LEU A 117 -0.54 12.50 5.91
N ARG A 118 -1.85 12.65 5.74
CA ARG A 118 -2.56 12.16 4.54
C ARG A 118 -2.13 12.89 3.27
N ALA A 119 -1.97 14.22 3.32
CA ALA A 119 -1.42 14.97 2.19
C ALA A 119 0.00 14.51 1.83
N LYS A 120 0.82 14.10 2.80
CA LYS A 120 2.13 13.47 2.55
C LYS A 120 1.98 12.11 1.84
N CYS A 121 1.04 11.27 2.25
CA CYS A 121 0.77 9.99 1.60
C CYS A 121 0.40 10.20 0.12
N PHE A 122 -0.55 11.10 -0.17
CA PHE A 122 -0.96 11.40 -1.54
C PHE A 122 0.17 11.95 -2.42
N ARG A 123 1.06 12.80 -1.88
CA ARG A 123 2.23 13.28 -2.64
C ARG A 123 3.18 12.15 -3.01
N VAL A 124 3.37 11.16 -2.14
CA VAL A 124 4.23 10.02 -2.43
C VAL A 124 3.56 9.08 -3.43
N LEU A 125 2.25 8.84 -3.32
CA LEU A 125 1.49 8.11 -4.34
C LEU A 125 1.58 8.78 -5.72
N CYS A 126 1.44 10.11 -5.77
CA CYS A 126 1.67 10.89 -7.00
C CYS A 126 3.06 10.62 -7.60
N LEU A 127 4.12 10.56 -6.78
CA LEU A 127 5.47 10.26 -7.25
C LEU A 127 5.61 8.82 -7.76
N CYS A 128 4.99 7.84 -7.11
CA CYS A 128 4.98 6.46 -7.60
C CYS A 128 4.32 6.37 -8.97
N HIS A 129 3.12 6.95 -9.12
CA HIS A 129 2.38 6.92 -10.39
C HIS A 129 3.07 7.73 -11.49
N LEU A 130 3.77 8.80 -11.14
CA LEU A 130 4.64 9.52 -12.06
C LEU A 130 5.78 8.60 -12.57
N GLY A 131 6.41 7.85 -11.67
CA GLY A 131 7.46 6.87 -12.02
C GLY A 131 6.96 5.72 -12.91
N LEU A 132 5.69 5.36 -12.78
CA LEU A 132 5.00 4.37 -13.63
C LEU A 132 4.43 4.97 -14.93
N SER A 133 4.57 6.29 -15.15
CA SER A 133 3.93 7.02 -16.27
C SER A 133 2.40 6.99 -16.26
N HIS A 134 1.77 6.71 -15.11
CA HIS A 134 0.32 6.76 -14.91
C HIS A 134 -0.10 8.21 -14.60
N LEU A 135 -0.05 9.08 -15.61
CA LEU A 135 -0.17 10.53 -15.43
C LEU A 135 -1.54 10.96 -14.87
N ASP A 136 -2.63 10.31 -15.29
CA ASP A 136 -3.97 10.63 -14.79
C ASP A 136 -4.11 10.33 -13.29
N GLN A 137 -3.61 9.17 -12.86
CA GLN A 137 -3.61 8.77 -11.44
C GLN A 137 -2.71 9.70 -10.61
N ALA A 138 -1.54 10.07 -11.13
CA ALA A 138 -0.65 11.01 -10.46
C ALA A 138 -1.32 12.40 -10.29
N GLN A 139 -2.05 12.86 -11.32
CA GLN A 139 -2.79 14.12 -11.29
C GLN A 139 -3.92 14.10 -10.26
N GLU A 140 -4.65 12.99 -10.15
CA GLU A 140 -5.69 12.84 -9.13
C GLU A 140 -5.10 12.90 -7.71
N TYR A 141 -4.01 12.16 -7.47
CA TYR A 141 -3.37 12.16 -6.15
C TYR A 141 -2.82 13.53 -5.75
N ILE A 142 -2.25 14.30 -6.68
CA ILE A 142 -1.75 15.64 -6.33
C ILE A 142 -2.88 16.63 -6.04
N ASN A 143 -4.03 16.48 -6.70
CA ASN A 143 -5.21 17.28 -6.40
C ASN A 143 -5.76 16.96 -5.01
N GLN A 144 -5.83 15.67 -4.65
CA GLN A 144 -6.24 15.24 -3.30
C GLN A 144 -5.25 15.73 -2.23
N ALA A 145 -3.95 15.69 -2.50
CA ALA A 145 -2.94 16.22 -1.60
C ALA A 145 -3.12 17.72 -1.35
N GLU A 146 -3.35 18.51 -2.40
CA GLU A 146 -3.54 19.95 -2.30
C GLU A 146 -4.86 20.29 -1.57
N GLN A 147 -5.95 19.58 -1.85
CA GLN A 147 -7.20 19.76 -1.12
C GLN A 147 -7.02 19.53 0.39
N LEU A 148 -6.13 18.64 0.80
CA LEU A 148 -5.82 18.43 2.21
C LEU A 148 -4.83 19.46 2.75
N HIS A 149 -3.72 19.72 2.07
CA HIS A 149 -2.72 20.65 2.57
C HIS A 149 -1.94 21.28 1.41
N PRO A 150 -2.41 22.44 0.90
CA PRO A 150 -1.71 23.18 -0.13
C PRO A 150 -0.31 23.53 0.36
N ASN A 151 0.71 23.19 -0.42
CA ASN A 151 2.09 23.56 -0.11
C ASN A 151 2.93 23.65 -1.39
N ILE A 152 4.15 24.13 -1.24
CA ILE A 152 5.10 24.30 -2.35
C ILE A 152 5.40 22.98 -3.09
N ALA A 153 5.38 21.84 -2.38
CA ALA A 153 5.57 20.54 -3.00
C ALA A 153 4.42 20.17 -3.94
N CYS A 154 3.18 20.53 -3.59
CA CYS A 154 2.01 20.34 -4.47
C CYS A 154 2.14 21.16 -5.76
N ALA A 155 2.50 22.44 -5.62
CA ALA A 155 2.73 23.32 -6.77
C ALA A 155 3.83 22.78 -7.70
N PHE A 156 4.96 22.35 -7.11
CA PHE A 156 6.08 21.79 -7.88
C PHE A 156 5.68 20.53 -8.66
N LEU A 157 5.00 19.58 -8.01
CA LEU A 157 4.56 18.34 -8.65
C LEU A 157 3.54 18.58 -9.76
N LYS A 158 2.63 19.54 -9.60
CA LYS A 158 1.69 19.95 -10.66
C LYS A 158 2.39 20.53 -11.87
N VAL A 159 3.36 21.44 -11.67
CA VAL A 159 4.17 21.99 -12.77
C VAL A 159 4.93 20.87 -13.48
N TYR A 160 5.47 19.92 -12.72
CA TYR A 160 6.12 18.75 -13.27
C TYR A 160 5.16 17.93 -14.13
N LEU A 161 3.99 17.54 -13.62
CA LEU A 161 2.97 16.79 -14.37
C LEU A 161 2.52 17.51 -15.65
N LEU A 162 2.31 18.83 -15.63
CA LEU A 162 1.94 19.61 -16.82
C LEU A 162 2.99 19.47 -17.94
N LYS A 163 4.27 19.37 -17.59
CA LYS A 163 5.35 19.15 -18.56
C LYS A 163 5.28 17.77 -19.22
N TYR A 164 4.83 16.75 -18.50
CA TYR A 164 4.73 15.37 -19.01
C TYR A 164 3.40 15.09 -19.72
N CYS A 165 2.28 15.64 -19.23
CA CYS A 165 0.97 15.53 -19.88
C CYS A 165 0.87 16.35 -21.17
N CYS A 166 1.68 17.40 -21.33
CA CYS A 166 1.65 18.27 -22.49
C CYS A 166 3.01 18.30 -23.22
N PRO A 167 3.39 17.25 -23.97
CA PRO A 167 4.63 17.25 -24.75
C PRO A 167 4.65 18.25 -25.92
N LEU A 168 3.62 19.09 -26.11
CA LEU A 168 3.49 19.99 -27.26
C LEU A 168 2.85 21.34 -26.89
N LYS A 169 3.55 22.26 -26.17
CA LYS A 169 3.33 23.74 -26.27
C LYS A 169 4.55 24.61 -25.87
N PHE A 170 5.76 24.08 -25.86
CA PHE A 170 6.97 24.91 -25.67
C PHE A 170 8.05 24.59 -26.71
N THR A 171 7.66 24.60 -27.99
CA THR A 171 8.61 24.87 -29.08
C THR A 171 8.26 26.23 -29.64
N HIS A 172 9.08 27.22 -29.28
CA HIS A 172 9.29 28.51 -29.95
C HIS A 172 8.11 29.15 -30.68
N SER A 173 7.47 30.14 -30.04
CA SER A 173 6.99 31.32 -30.75
C SER A 173 7.96 32.47 -30.44
N ILE A 174 9.17 32.36 -30.98
CA ILE A 174 10.06 33.51 -31.20
C ILE A 174 10.22 33.58 -32.71
N THR A 175 9.36 34.37 -33.34
CA THR A 175 9.62 35.19 -34.54
C THR A 175 8.43 36.11 -34.72
#